data_AF-A0A7S1GYC1-F1
#
_entry.id   AF-A0A7S1GYC1-F1
#
_cell.length_a   1.000
_cell.length_b   1.000
_cell.length_c   1.000
_cell.angle_alpha   90.00
_cell.angle_beta   90.00
_cell.angle_gamma   90.00
#
_symmetry.space_group_name_H-M   'P 1'
#
loop_
_entity.id
_entity.type
_entity.pdbx_description
1 polymer ?
#
loop_
_entity_poly.entity_id
_entity_poly.type
_entity_poly.pdbx_seq_one_letter_code
_entity_poly.pdbx_strand_id
1 'polypeptide(L)'
;QRTRKGGGVGEEEVINRRLSSAPTPGKEGGRTGKEGTVASNQGVAGAASAREAQQQPPRDASRLCKCKKSKCIRQYCICFRAGVLCQGCDCVECLNDGDHEEERLAAVE
;
A
#
# COMPACT_ATOMS: atom_id res chain seq x y z
N GLN A 1 -9.72 -11.49 62.31
CA GLN A 1 -11.03 -11.50 61.59
C GLN A 1 -11.06 -10.30 60.67
N ARG A 2 -11.39 -10.52 59.38
CA ARG A 2 -12.09 -9.67 58.38
C ARG A 2 -11.89 -8.14 58.47
N THR A 3 -11.50 -7.42 57.42
CA THR A 3 -12.26 -7.26 56.16
C THR A 3 -11.38 -6.80 54.97
N ARG A 4 -11.43 -7.54 53.85
CA ARG A 4 -11.19 -7.01 52.50
C ARG A 4 -12.45 -7.32 51.69
N LYS A 5 -13.20 -6.30 51.23
CA LYS A 5 -14.14 -6.46 50.11
C LYS A 5 -14.56 -5.11 49.52
N GLY A 6 -14.03 -4.80 48.33
CA GLY A 6 -14.66 -4.05 47.24
C GLY A 6 -14.10 -4.71 45.97
N GLY A 7 -14.87 -5.33 45.07
CA GLY A 7 -15.97 -4.77 44.28
C GLY A 7 -15.33 -3.95 43.15
N GLY A 8 -15.23 -4.35 41.88
CA GLY A 8 -15.90 -5.38 41.09
C GLY A 8 -16.76 -4.73 40.00
N VAL A 9 -16.17 -4.35 38.86
CA VAL A 9 -16.77 -4.12 37.52
C VAL A 9 -15.59 -4.27 36.54
N GLY A 10 -15.55 -5.10 35.49
CA GLY A 10 -16.51 -5.35 34.42
C GLY A 10 -15.73 -5.09 33.11
N GLU A 11 -14.97 -6.08 32.62
CA GLU A 11 -14.01 -5.96 31.51
C GLU A 11 -14.70 -6.10 30.13
N GLU A 12 -15.75 -5.31 29.88
CA GLU A 12 -16.62 -5.52 28.70
C GLU A 12 -16.81 -4.28 27.79
N GLU A 13 -15.87 -3.34 27.74
CA GLU A 13 -15.92 -2.25 26.75
C GLU A 13 -14.73 -2.26 25.79
N VAL A 14 -14.60 -3.36 25.05
CA VAL A 14 -13.77 -3.47 23.84
C VAL A 14 -14.59 -2.95 22.66
N ILE A 15 -14.83 -1.63 22.62
CA ILE A 15 -15.54 -0.99 21.49
C ILE A 15 -14.59 0.00 20.81
N ASN A 16 -14.09 -0.40 19.63
CA ASN A 16 -13.64 0.42 18.51
C ASN A 16 -13.49 1.94 18.75
N ARG A 17 -12.26 2.40 18.98
CA ARG A 17 -11.84 3.76 18.62
C ARG A 17 -10.52 3.75 17.86
N ARG A 18 -10.67 3.32 16.62
CA ARG A 18 -9.78 3.54 15.48
C ARG A 18 -9.35 5.02 15.36
N LEU A 19 -8.06 5.18 15.05
CA LEU A 19 -7.49 6.15 14.09
C LEU A 19 -7.54 7.63 14.48
N SER A 20 -6.46 8.08 15.13
CA SER A 20 -5.98 9.46 15.00
C SER A 20 -4.97 9.54 13.84
N SER A 21 -5.40 10.02 12.68
CA SER A 21 -4.50 10.51 11.63
C SER A 21 -5.21 11.63 10.87
N ALA A 22 -4.76 12.86 11.08
CA ALA A 22 -5.34 14.07 10.50
C ALA A 22 -5.11 14.14 8.98
N PRO A 23 -6.09 14.58 8.18
CA PRO A 23 -5.90 14.90 6.77
C PRO A 23 -5.29 16.31 6.60
N THR A 24 -4.28 16.44 5.74
CA THR A 24 -3.71 17.73 5.32
C THR A 24 -4.59 18.41 4.26
N PRO A 25 -4.80 19.75 4.29
CA PRO A 25 -5.57 20.45 3.26
C PRO A 25 -4.73 20.65 1.98
N GLY A 26 -5.21 20.09 0.87
CA GLY A 26 -4.73 20.35 -0.48
C GLY A 26 -5.39 21.57 -1.09
N LYS A 27 -4.60 22.36 -1.81
CA LYS A 27 -4.88 23.69 -2.35
C LYS A 27 -5.79 23.63 -3.59
N GLU A 28 -6.84 24.44 -3.60
CA GLU A 28 -7.81 24.59 -4.68
C GLU A 28 -7.21 25.28 -5.91
N GLY A 29 -7.54 24.76 -7.10
CA GLY A 29 -7.22 25.37 -8.39
C GLY A 29 -8.32 25.05 -9.40
N GLY A 30 -9.21 26.01 -9.62
CA GLY A 30 -10.33 25.88 -10.54
C GLY A 30 -9.93 26.02 -12.01
N ARG A 31 -10.68 25.31 -12.88
CA ARG A 31 -10.94 25.75 -14.25
C ARG A 31 -12.40 25.48 -14.58
N THR A 32 -13.06 26.54 -15.03
CA THR A 32 -14.43 26.58 -15.54
C THR A 32 -14.51 25.97 -16.94
N GLY A 33 -15.63 25.33 -17.28
CA GLY A 33 -16.09 25.35 -18.67
C GLY A 33 -16.83 24.14 -19.24
N LYS A 34 -18.17 24.28 -19.24
CA LYS A 34 -19.12 24.04 -20.35
C LYS A 34 -19.67 22.62 -20.60
N GLU A 35 -21.00 22.58 -20.57
CA GLU A 35 -21.91 21.47 -20.79
C GLU A 35 -21.92 20.98 -22.25
N GLY A 36 -22.18 19.69 -22.43
CA GLY A 36 -22.45 19.05 -23.72
C GLY A 36 -23.31 17.81 -23.49
N THR A 37 -24.41 17.75 -24.22
CA THR A 37 -25.63 16.97 -23.99
C THR A 37 -25.62 15.59 -24.68
N VAL A 38 -26.42 14.67 -24.14
CA VAL A 38 -26.99 13.40 -24.67
C VAL A 38 -26.07 12.24 -25.09
N ALA A 39 -26.29 11.05 -24.53
CA ALA A 39 -27.27 10.08 -25.05
C ALA A 39 -27.12 8.73 -24.34
N SER A 40 -28.25 8.16 -23.92
CA SER A 40 -28.38 6.75 -23.53
C SER A 40 -27.93 5.82 -24.67
N ASN A 41 -27.42 4.63 -24.36
CA ASN A 41 -28.17 3.38 -24.52
C ASN A 41 -27.30 2.11 -24.39
N GLN A 42 -27.98 1.11 -23.85
CA GLN A 42 -27.73 -0.33 -23.79
C GLN A 42 -26.94 -0.94 -24.97
N GLY A 43 -26.02 -1.86 -24.67
CA GLY A 43 -25.38 -2.75 -25.63
C GLY A 43 -24.83 -4.01 -24.93
N VAL A 44 -25.21 -5.17 -25.45
CA VAL A 44 -25.09 -6.50 -24.84
C VAL A 44 -23.79 -7.23 -25.19
N ALA A 45 -23.42 -8.19 -24.33
CA ALA A 45 -22.75 -9.48 -24.57
C ALA A 45 -21.49 -9.57 -25.48
N GLY A 46 -20.45 -10.23 -24.96
CA GLY A 46 -19.41 -10.83 -25.78
C GLY A 46 -18.20 -11.32 -24.98
N ALA A 47 -18.17 -12.62 -24.68
CA ALA A 47 -17.03 -13.29 -24.07
C ALA A 47 -15.91 -13.58 -25.10
N ALA A 48 -14.70 -13.78 -24.53
CA ALA A 48 -13.59 -14.61 -25.03
C ALA A 48 -12.37 -13.93 -25.70
N SER A 49 -11.27 -14.01 -24.94
CA SER A 49 -9.95 -14.52 -25.35
C SER A 49 -8.95 -13.56 -26.02
N ALA A 50 -7.90 -13.20 -25.27
CA ALA A 50 -6.51 -13.33 -25.71
C ALA A 50 -5.57 -13.05 -24.53
N ARG A 51 -4.52 -13.85 -24.41
CA ARG A 51 -3.58 -13.86 -23.29
C ARG A 51 -2.86 -12.52 -23.19
N GLU A 52 -3.06 -11.85 -22.07
CA GLU A 52 -2.41 -10.60 -21.70
C GLU A 52 -0.91 -10.89 -21.49
N ALA A 53 -0.14 -10.77 -22.57
CA ALA A 53 1.31 -10.74 -22.51
C ALA A 53 1.68 -9.57 -21.59
N GLN A 54 2.22 -9.90 -20.42
CA GLN A 54 2.67 -8.95 -19.40
C GLN A 54 3.74 -8.02 -19.98
N GLN A 55 3.29 -6.95 -20.61
CA GLN A 55 4.12 -5.83 -21.01
C GLN A 55 4.50 -5.10 -19.71
N GLN A 56 5.56 -5.56 -19.04
CA GLN A 56 6.18 -4.79 -17.98
C GLN A 56 6.58 -3.44 -18.59
N PRO A 57 6.02 -2.30 -18.13
CA PRO A 57 6.44 -1.00 -18.62
C PRO A 57 7.96 -0.85 -18.42
N PRO A 58 8.66 -0.12 -19.29
CA PRO A 58 10.09 0.12 -19.14
C PRO A 58 10.34 0.60 -17.71
N ARG A 59 11.24 -0.09 -17.01
CA ARG A 59 11.55 0.19 -15.60
C ARG A 59 12.20 1.56 -15.54
N ASP A 60 11.37 2.59 -15.40
CA ASP A 60 11.80 3.98 -15.34
C ASP A 60 12.91 4.11 -14.30
N ALA A 61 14.06 4.66 -14.71
CA ALA A 61 15.18 4.95 -13.82
C ALA A 61 14.79 5.88 -12.64
N SER A 62 13.62 6.51 -12.71
CA SER A 62 12.99 7.27 -11.62
C SER A 62 12.52 6.43 -10.43
N ARG A 63 12.61 5.09 -10.47
CA ARG A 63 12.13 4.20 -9.38
C ARG A 63 13.23 3.49 -8.60
N LEU A 64 14.49 3.93 -8.69
CA LEU A 64 15.59 3.38 -7.91
C LEU A 64 15.52 3.84 -6.45
N CYS A 65 15.55 2.88 -5.51
CA CYS A 65 15.57 3.20 -4.09
C CYS A 65 16.99 3.55 -3.59
N LYS A 66 17.07 4.30 -2.47
CA LYS A 66 18.31 4.70 -1.77
C LYS A 66 18.28 4.30 -0.29
N CYS A 67 17.68 3.15 0.00
CA CYS A 67 17.45 2.69 1.36
C CYS A 67 18.77 2.39 2.09
N LYS A 68 18.87 2.79 3.37
CA LYS A 68 20.03 2.50 4.23
C LYS A 68 19.72 1.59 5.41
N LYS A 69 18.60 1.83 6.11
CA LYS A 69 18.23 1.10 7.34
C LYS A 69 17.17 0.03 7.12
N SER A 70 16.32 0.22 6.11
CA SER A 70 15.24 -0.73 5.83
C SER A 70 15.75 -2.02 5.21
N LYS A 71 17.00 -2.06 4.70
CA LYS A 71 17.57 -3.18 3.93
C LYS A 71 16.64 -3.65 2.80
N CYS A 72 15.79 -2.74 2.33
CA CYS A 72 14.72 -3.00 1.38
C CYS A 72 13.68 -4.06 1.78
N ILE A 73 13.63 -4.53 3.03
CA ILE A 73 12.65 -5.50 3.56
C ILE A 73 11.60 -4.82 4.46
N ARG A 74 11.29 -3.56 4.19
CA ARG A 74 10.24 -2.81 4.90
C ARG A 74 9.49 -1.96 3.91
N GLN A 75 8.23 -1.65 4.24
CA GLN A 75 7.34 -0.80 3.43
C GLN A 75 7.86 0.63 3.20
N TYR A 76 8.92 1.04 3.90
CA TYR A 76 9.67 2.28 3.62
C TYR A 76 10.41 2.24 2.27
N CYS A 77 10.73 1.05 1.75
CA CYS A 77 11.33 0.89 0.44
C CYS A 77 10.25 0.90 -0.66
N ILE A 78 10.42 1.76 -1.66
CA ILE A 78 9.49 1.87 -2.79
C ILE A 78 9.44 0.60 -3.66
N CYS A 79 10.53 -0.17 -3.73
CA CYS A 79 10.60 -1.42 -4.47
C CYS A 79 9.78 -2.50 -3.74
N PHE A 80 10.04 -2.66 -2.44
CA PHE A 80 9.34 -3.63 -1.59
C PHE A 80 7.84 -3.34 -1.51
N ARG A 81 7.43 -2.09 -1.28
CA ARG A 81 6.02 -1.68 -1.27
C ARG A 81 5.33 -1.91 -2.62
N ALA A 82 6.08 -1.81 -3.72
CA ALA A 82 5.56 -2.11 -5.06
C ALA A 82 5.59 -3.61 -5.39
N GLY A 83 6.06 -4.48 -4.48
CA GLY A 83 6.17 -5.92 -4.71
C GLY A 83 7.26 -6.30 -5.73
N VAL A 84 8.17 -5.39 -6.07
CA VAL A 84 9.24 -5.62 -7.05
C VAL A 84 10.59 -5.74 -6.37
N LEU A 85 11.45 -6.61 -6.91
CA LEU A 85 12.83 -6.73 -6.47
C LEU A 85 13.63 -5.47 -6.84
N CYS A 86 14.61 -5.15 -6.01
CA CYS A 86 15.59 -4.11 -6.30
C CYS A 86 16.43 -4.53 -7.51
N GLN A 87 16.52 -3.66 -8.51
CA GLN A 87 17.36 -3.85 -9.70
C GLN A 87 18.10 -2.55 -9.98
N GLY A 88 19.43 -2.57 -9.90
CA GLY A 88 20.28 -1.39 -10.11
C GLY A 88 20.05 -0.25 -9.10
N CYS A 89 19.55 -0.53 -7.90
CA CYS A 89 19.27 0.49 -6.88
C CYS A 89 20.53 0.93 -6.11
N ASP A 90 20.49 2.14 -5.57
CA ASP A 90 21.55 2.73 -4.72
C ASP A 90 21.33 2.43 -3.22
N CYS A 91 20.67 1.32 -2.90
CA CYS A 91 20.44 0.89 -1.52
C CYS A 91 21.68 0.20 -0.93
N VAL A 92 21.81 0.28 0.40
CA VAL A 92 22.90 -0.35 1.16
C VAL A 92 22.35 -1.60 1.84
N GLU A 93 23.13 -2.69 1.82
CA GLU A 93 22.74 -4.00 2.37
C GLU A 93 21.33 -4.41 1.94
N CYS A 94 21.09 -4.46 0.63
CA CYS A 94 19.80 -4.89 0.09
C CYS A 94 19.52 -6.35 0.46
N LEU A 95 18.30 -6.61 0.94
CA LEU A 95 17.73 -7.94 1.16
C LEU A 95 16.40 -8.11 0.38
N ASN A 96 16.10 -7.19 -0.55
CA ASN A 96 15.00 -7.32 -1.52
C ASN A 96 15.57 -7.55 -2.91
N ASP A 97 16.55 -8.42 -2.97
CA ASP A 97 17.08 -9.05 -4.17
C ASP A 97 16.48 -10.46 -4.29
N GLY A 98 16.88 -11.19 -5.34
CA GLY A 98 16.38 -12.54 -5.57
C GLY A 98 17.05 -13.61 -4.71
N ASP A 99 18.13 -13.28 -3.99
CA ASP A 99 18.92 -14.24 -3.21
C ASP A 99 18.45 -14.32 -1.74
N HIS A 100 17.92 -13.22 -1.18
CA HIS A 100 17.38 -13.15 0.18
C HIS A 100 15.85 -13.34 0.23
N GLU A 101 15.35 -14.39 -0.43
CA GLU A 101 13.90 -14.65 -0.51
C GLU A 101 13.28 -14.94 0.88
N GLU A 102 13.99 -15.64 1.75
CA GLU A 102 13.52 -16.00 3.09
C GLU A 102 13.25 -14.74 3.95
N GLU A 103 14.23 -13.84 4.05
CA GLU A 103 14.09 -12.57 4.78
C GLU A 103 13.02 -11.68 4.16
N ARG A 104 12.90 -11.71 2.83
CA ARG A 104 11.88 -10.96 2.10
C ARG A 104 10.48 -11.48 2.41
N LEU A 105 10.27 -12.79 2.45
CA LEU A 105 8.98 -13.42 2.80
C LEU A 105 8.60 -13.16 4.26
N ALA A 106 9.58 -13.27 5.17
CA ALA A 106 9.36 -12.99 6.60
C ALA A 106 8.94 -11.53 6.86
N ALA A 107 9.27 -10.60 5.97
CA ALA A 107 8.91 -9.18 6.07
C ALA A 107 7.53 -8.82 5.49
N VAL A 108 6.80 -9.78 4.91
CA VAL A 108 5.46 -9.58 4.34
C VAL A 108 4.34 -9.77 5.37
N GLU A 109 4.62 -10.44 6.49
CA GLU A 109 3.68 -10.68 7.61
C GLU A 109 3.45 -9.44 8.50
#